data_AF-A0AA43EZ46-F1
#
_entry.id   AF-A0AA43EZ46-F1
#
_cell.length_a   1.000
_cell.length_b   1.000
_cell.length_c   1.000
_cell.angle_alpha   90.00
_cell.angle_beta   90.00
_cell.angle_gamma   90.00
#
_symmetry.space_group_name_H-M   'P 1'
#
loop_
_entity.id
_entity.type
_entity.pdbx_description
1 polymer ?
#
loop_
_entity_poly.entity_id
_entity_poly.type
_entity_poly.pdbx_seq_one_letter_code
_entity_poly.pdbx_strand_id
1 'polypeptide(L)'
;ADHQLKTLFRAKLAEFIKTLEERDEDILRNRILSDQPLTLDELGDKYGITKERTRQLEARIIKRLRDYIKKDIKDFDRLRV
;
A
#
# COMPACT_ATOMS: atom_id res chain seq x y z
N ALA A 1 7.36 -23.14 -4.32
CA ALA A 1 7.30 -21.95 -5.18
C ALA A 1 6.79 -20.72 -4.42
N ASP A 2 5.74 -20.86 -3.60
CA ASP A 2 5.05 -19.72 -2.95
C ASP A 2 5.91 -18.91 -1.96
N HIS A 3 6.87 -19.55 -1.28
CA HIS A 3 7.76 -18.85 -0.34
C HIS A 3 8.69 -17.83 -1.01
N GLN A 4 9.19 -18.13 -2.21
CA GLN A 4 10.07 -17.23 -2.95
C GLN A 4 9.30 -16.00 -3.43
N LEU A 5 8.08 -16.20 -3.94
CA LEU A 5 7.20 -15.11 -4.37
C LEU A 5 6.79 -14.22 -3.19
N LYS A 6 6.42 -14.81 -2.04
CA LYS A 6 6.13 -14.06 -0.81
C LYS A 6 7.32 -13.23 -0.34
N THR A 7 8.54 -13.79 -0.38
CA THR A 7 9.76 -13.10 0.06
C THR A 7 10.07 -11.92 -0.86
N LEU A 8 9.99 -12.12 -2.17
CA LEU A 8 10.19 -11.07 -3.17
C LEU A 8 9.14 -9.95 -3.01
N PHE A 9 7.88 -10.30 -2.83
CA PHE A 9 6.80 -9.34 -2.61
C PHE A 9 7.03 -8.50 -1.36
N ARG A 10 7.43 -9.13 -0.24
CA ARG A 10 7.75 -8.41 1.01
C ARG A 10 8.93 -7.46 0.84
N ALA A 11 9.98 -7.87 0.13
CA ALA A 11 11.12 -7.02 -0.15
C ALA A 11 10.70 -5.79 -0.97
N LYS A 12 9.93 -6.00 -2.04
CA LYS A 12 9.42 -4.92 -2.91
C LYS A 12 8.46 -3.99 -2.18
N LEU A 13 7.62 -4.52 -1.29
CA LEU A 13 6.74 -3.72 -0.45
C LEU A 13 7.55 -2.83 0.51
N ALA A 14 8.63 -3.37 1.11
CA ALA A 14 9.52 -2.59 1.97
C ALA A 14 10.25 -1.48 1.21
N GLU A 15 10.65 -1.72 -0.04
CA GLU A 15 11.21 -0.68 -0.92
C GLU A 15 10.18 0.39 -1.27
N PHE A 16 8.95 -0.02 -1.60
CA PHE A 16 7.86 0.90 -1.90
C PHE A 16 7.53 1.82 -0.71
N ILE A 17 7.46 1.27 0.50
CA ILE A 17 7.20 2.03 1.74
C ILE A 17 8.19 3.19 1.88
N LYS A 18 9.48 2.97 1.59
CA LYS A 18 10.52 4.02 1.65
C LYS A 18 10.32 5.16 0.64
N THR A 19 9.44 5.00 -0.36
CA THR A 19 9.11 6.03 -1.36
C THR A 19 7.87 6.84 -1.00
N LEU A 20 7.22 6.51 0.11
CA LEU A 20 6.04 7.21 0.61
C LEU A 20 6.44 8.34 1.54
N GLU A 21 5.60 9.37 1.58
CA GLU A 21 5.65 10.36 2.63
C GLU A 21 5.12 9.75 3.94
N GLU A 22 5.51 10.30 5.08
CA GLU A 22 5.14 9.80 6.42
C GLU A 22 3.64 9.50 6.56
N ARG A 23 2.79 10.42 6.08
CA ARG A 23 1.33 10.24 6.11
C ARG A 23 0.87 9.06 5.23
N ASP A 24 1.41 8.93 4.03
CA ASP A 24 1.03 7.86 3.11
C ASP A 24 1.53 6.49 3.64
N GLU A 25 2.71 6.46 4.25
CA GLU A 25 3.24 5.27 4.93
C GLU A 25 2.36 4.86 6.11
N ASP A 26 1.92 5.81 6.93
CA ASP A 26 1.06 5.54 8.08
C ASP A 26 -0.31 4.99 7.66
N ILE A 27 -0.93 5.56 6.62
CA ILE A 27 -2.17 5.03 6.03
C ILE A 27 -1.94 3.62 5.47
N LEU A 28 -0.82 3.38 4.78
CA LEU A 28 -0.48 2.06 4.25
C LEU A 28 -0.33 1.03 5.38
N ARG A 29 0.41 1.34 6.43
CA ARG A 29 0.68 0.41 7.53
C ARG A 29 -0.55 0.15 8.39
N ASN A 30 -1.23 1.20 8.83
CA ASN A 30 -2.28 1.08 9.86
C ASN A 30 -3.66 0.76 9.31
N ARG A 31 -3.87 0.87 7.99
CA ARG A 31 -5.18 0.60 7.38
C ARG A 31 -5.15 -0.38 6.22
N ILE A 32 -4.16 -0.32 5.33
CA ILE A 32 -4.11 -1.22 4.16
C ILE A 32 -3.47 -2.57 4.51
N LEU A 33 -2.37 -2.56 5.29
CA LEU A 33 -1.59 -3.76 5.64
C LEU A 33 -1.86 -4.28 7.05
N SER A 34 -2.68 -3.58 7.85
CA SER A 34 -2.98 -3.94 9.23
C SER A 34 -4.05 -5.03 9.29
N ASP A 35 -3.86 -6.00 10.19
CA ASP A 35 -4.91 -6.97 10.54
C ASP A 35 -6.07 -6.31 11.31
N GLN A 36 -5.82 -5.15 11.93
CA GLN A 36 -6.80 -4.31 12.60
C GLN A 36 -6.78 -2.92 11.98
N PRO A 37 -7.47 -2.73 10.84
CA PRO A 37 -7.35 -1.49 10.07
C PRO A 37 -8.06 -0.33 10.77
N LEU A 38 -7.36 0.79 10.94
CA LEU A 38 -7.99 2.05 11.36
C LEU A 38 -9.07 2.46 10.33
N THR A 39 -10.14 3.08 10.80
CA THR A 39 -11.21 3.61 9.96
C THR A 39 -10.75 4.86 9.20
N LEU A 40 -11.50 5.22 8.13
CA LEU A 40 -11.24 6.46 7.39
C LEU A 40 -11.44 7.70 8.25
N ASP A 41 -12.35 7.62 9.23
CA ASP A 41 -12.67 8.72 10.14
C ASP A 41 -11.53 8.90 11.15
N GLU A 42 -11.04 7.83 11.79
CA GLU A 42 -9.91 7.89 12.72
C GLU A 42 -8.63 8.47 12.09
N LEU A 43 -8.33 8.07 10.84
CA LEU A 43 -7.20 8.63 10.09
C LEU A 43 -7.49 10.06 9.62
N GLY A 44 -8.74 10.38 9.28
CA GLY A 44 -9.15 11.73 8.95
C GLY A 44 -8.91 12.68 10.13
N ASP A 45 -9.37 12.29 11.31
CA ASP A 45 -9.20 13.03 12.56
C ASP A 45 -7.72 13.19 12.91
N LYS A 46 -6.91 12.12 12.80
CA LYS A 46 -5.45 12.15 13.05
C LYS A 46 -4.72 13.20 12.20
N TYR A 47 -5.14 13.39 10.95
CA TYR A 47 -4.48 14.29 10.01
C TYR A 47 -5.22 15.62 9.78
N GLY A 48 -6.33 15.85 10.47
CA GLY A 48 -7.16 17.04 10.27
C GLY A 48 -7.75 17.15 8.86
N ILE A 49 -8.07 16.02 8.24
CA ILE A 49 -8.63 15.94 6.89
C ILE A 49 -9.98 15.22 6.90
N THR A 50 -10.79 15.46 5.87
CA THR A 50 -12.09 14.79 5.75
C THR A 50 -11.94 13.30 5.45
N LYS A 51 -12.94 12.52 5.85
CA LYS A 51 -13.07 11.09 5.50
C LYS A 51 -12.85 10.81 4.01
N GLU A 52 -13.46 11.61 3.14
CA GLU A 52 -13.32 11.45 1.69
C GLU A 52 -11.89 11.75 1.23
N ARG A 53 -11.20 12.70 1.86
CA ARG A 53 -9.80 12.95 1.57
C ARG A 53 -8.93 11.76 1.97
N THR A 54 -9.17 11.15 3.13
CA THR A 54 -8.50 9.90 3.55
C THR A 54 -8.76 8.78 2.54
N ARG A 55 -10.00 8.64 2.05
CA ARG A 55 -10.37 7.64 1.02
C ARG A 55 -9.60 7.83 -0.28
N GLN A 56 -9.47 9.08 -0.72
CA GLN A 56 -8.69 9.43 -1.91
C GLN A 56 -7.20 9.10 -1.75
N LEU A 57 -6.63 9.39 -0.57
CA LEU A 57 -5.23 9.05 -0.28
C LEU A 57 -5.02 7.54 -0.31
N GLU A 58 -5.90 6.76 0.32
CA GLU A 58 -5.87 5.30 0.28
C GLU A 58 -5.89 4.77 -1.16
N ALA A 59 -6.84 5.23 -1.98
CA ALA A 59 -6.93 4.84 -3.38
C ALA A 59 -5.67 5.20 -4.18
N ARG A 60 -5.07 6.36 -3.90
CA ARG A 60 -3.80 6.80 -4.51
C ARG A 60 -2.65 5.89 -4.13
N ILE A 61 -2.54 5.52 -2.86
CA ILE A 61 -1.48 4.63 -2.35
C ILE A 61 -1.60 3.25 -2.99
N ILE A 62 -2.81 2.66 -3.02
CA ILE A 62 -3.07 1.36 -3.66
C ILE A 62 -2.69 1.38 -5.14
N LYS A 63 -3.07 2.45 -5.85
CA LYS A 63 -2.71 2.62 -7.26
C LYS A 63 -1.19 2.68 -7.44
N ARG A 64 -0.49 3.51 -6.67
CA ARG A 64 0.98 3.62 -6.71
C ARG A 64 1.66 2.30 -6.39
N LEU A 65 1.17 1.54 -5.40
CA LEU A 65 1.71 0.22 -5.05
C LEU A 65 1.58 -0.75 -6.21
N ARG A 66 0.41 -0.80 -6.85
CA ARG A 66 0.17 -1.64 -8.03
C ARG A 66 1.10 -1.27 -9.19
N ASP A 67 1.24 0.01 -9.47
CA ASP A 67 2.08 0.50 -10.56
C ASP A 67 3.57 0.21 -10.29
N TYR A 68 4.01 0.35 -9.03
CA TYR A 68 5.36 0.01 -8.58
C TYR A 68 5.66 -1.48 -8.78
N ILE A 69 4.75 -2.34 -8.31
CA ILE A 69 4.90 -3.79 -8.47
C ILE A 69 4.88 -4.20 -9.94
N LYS A 70 4.00 -3.61 -10.77
CA LYS A 70 3.96 -3.89 -12.21
C LYS A 70 5.23 -3.50 -12.94
N LYS A 71 5.85 -2.39 -12.55
CA LYS A 71 7.09 -1.89 -13.17
C LYS A 71 8.28 -2.80 -12.87
N ASP A 72 8.39 -3.28 -11.63
CA ASP A 72 9.51 -4.10 -11.17
C ASP A 72 9.31 -5.59 -11.45
N ILE A 73 8.07 -6.07 -11.36
CA ILE A 73 7.68 -7.44 -11.71
C ILE A 73 7.09 -7.41 -13.12
N LYS A 74 7.94 -7.27 -14.14
CA LYS A 74 7.57 -7.40 -15.56
C LYS A 74 6.85 -8.73 -15.88
N ASP A 75 7.00 -9.73 -15.01
CA ASP A 75 6.39 -11.05 -15.13
C ASP A 75 5.09 -11.23 -14.32
N PHE A 76 4.49 -10.19 -13.72
CA PHE A 76 3.23 -10.37 -12.99
C PHE A 76 2.09 -10.83 -13.93
N ASP A 77 2.11 -10.41 -15.19
CA ASP A 77 1.20 -10.91 -16.23
C ASP A 77 1.46 -12.39 -16.59
N ARG A 78 2.66 -12.93 -16.32
CA ARG A 78 2.97 -14.37 -16.53
C ARG A 78 2.54 -15.26 -15.38
N LEU A 79 2.16 -14.70 -14.23
CA LEU A 79 1.63 -15.43 -13.08
C LEU A 79 0.11 -15.62 -13.15
N ARG A 80 -0.54 -15.06 -14.17
CA ARG A 80 -1.93 -15.36 -14.53
C ARG A 80 -1.92 -16.65 -15.36
N VAL A 81 -1.88 -17.79 -14.68
CA VAL A 81 -2.30 -19.09 -15.24
C VAL A 81 -3.76 -19.30 -14.84
#